data_AF-A0A659P7I5-F1
#
_entry.id   AF-A0A659P7I5-F1
#
_cell.length_a   1.000
_cell.length_b   1.000
_cell.length_c   1.000
_cell.angle_alpha   90.00
_cell.angle_beta   90.00
_cell.angle_gamma   90.00
#
_symmetry.space_group_name_H-M   'P 1'
#
loop_
_entity.id
_entity.type
_entity.pdbx_description
1 polymer ?
#
loop_
_entity_poly.entity_id
_entity_poly.type
_entity_poly.pdbx_seq_one_letter_code
_entity_poly.pdbx_strand_id
1 'polypeptide(L)' 'MLSKQIPLGIYEKALPAGECWLERLRLAKTLGFDFVEMSVDETDARLARLDWSREQR' A
#
# COMPACT_ATOMS: atom_id res chain seq x y z
N MET A 1 26.94 -13.33 10.59
CA MET A 1 26.15 -13.86 9.46
C MET A 1 25.55 -12.67 8.73
N LEU A 2 25.85 -12.46 7.46
CA LEU A 2 25.10 -11.52 6.63
C LEU A 2 23.74 -12.18 6.35
N SER A 3 22.72 -11.82 7.11
CA SER A 3 21.34 -12.19 6.81
C SER A 3 20.93 -11.49 5.52
N LYS A 4 20.65 -12.27 4.48
CA LYS A 4 20.14 -11.74 3.22
C LYS A 4 18.71 -11.25 3.48
N GLN A 5 18.48 -9.94 3.38
CA GLN A 5 17.15 -9.37 3.56
C GLN A 5 16.25 -9.86 2.40
N ILE A 6 15.09 -10.41 2.75
CA ILE A 6 14.05 -10.82 1.80
C ILE A 6 12.89 -9.85 2.02
N PRO A 7 12.62 -8.92 1.10
CA PRO A 7 11.50 -8.01 1.22
C PRO A 7 10.18 -8.78 1.24
N LEU A 8 9.39 -8.60 2.30
CA LEU A 8 8.07 -9.17 2.43
C LEU A 8 7.01 -8.07 2.32
N GLY A 9 6.13 -8.20 1.33
CA GLY A 9 5.06 -7.25 1.09
C GLY A 9 3.71 -7.70 1.62
N ILE A 10 2.81 -6.74 1.83
CA ILE A 10 1.39 -6.97 2.07
C ILE A 10 0.55 -6.34 0.96
N TYR A 11 -0.51 -7.03 0.56
CA TYR A 11 -1.45 -6.52 -0.44
C TYR A 11 -2.41 -5.50 0.18
N GLU A 12 -2.73 -4.41 -0.54
CA GLU A 12 -3.62 -3.33 -0.04
C GLU A 12 -4.91 -3.85 0.58
N LYS A 13 -5.56 -4.83 -0.07
CA LYS A 13 -6.87 -5.34 0.38
C LYS A 13 -6.80 -6.22 1.64
N ALA A 14 -5.61 -6.52 2.15
CA ALA A 14 -5.43 -7.17 3.45
C ALA A 14 -5.42 -6.17 4.61
N LEU A 15 -5.39 -4.86 4.33
CA LEU A 15 -5.41 -3.79 5.31
C LEU A 15 -6.80 -3.10 5.31
N PRO A 16 -7.17 -2.37 6.39
CA PRO A 16 -8.41 -1.60 6.42
C PRO A 16 -8.57 -0.68 5.21
N ALA A 17 -9.80 -0.63 4.69
CA ALA A 17 -10.17 0.29 3.62
C ALA A 17 -10.12 1.75 4.12
N GLY A 18 -9.73 2.66 3.24
CA GLY A 18 -9.55 4.09 3.53
C GLY A 18 -8.65 4.74 2.48
N GLU A 19 -8.72 6.05 2.32
CA GLU A 19 -7.95 6.77 1.29
C GLU A 19 -6.59 7.28 1.79
N CYS A 20 -6.35 7.31 3.11
CA CYS A 20 -5.10 7.80 3.67
C CYS A 20 -3.95 6.77 3.52
N TRP A 21 -3.11 6.96 2.50
CA TRP A 21 -1.92 6.13 2.28
C TRP A 21 -0.93 6.18 3.44
N LEU A 22 -0.78 7.33 4.09
CA LEU A 22 0.15 7.48 5.22
C LEU A 22 -0.20 6.54 6.39
N GLU A 23 -1.49 6.43 6.73
CA GLU A 23 -1.95 5.53 7.78
C GLU A 23 -1.77 4.08 7.38
N ARG A 24 -2.08 3.72 6.13
CA ARG A 24 -1.86 2.38 5.59
C ARG A 24 -0.40 1.96 5.66
N LEU A 25 0.52 2.84 5.23
CA LEU A 25 1.96 2.58 5.25
C LEU A 25 2.50 2.47 6.68
N ARG A 26 2.00 3.30 7.62
CA ARG A 26 2.33 3.17 9.05
C ARG A 26 1.88 1.83 9.61
N LEU A 27 0.67 1.38 9.27
CA LEU A 27 0.16 0.09 9.71
C LEU A 27 1.00 -1.07 9.14
N ALA A 28 1.31 -1.06 7.84
CA ALA A 28 2.18 -2.06 7.23
C ALA A 28 3.56 -2.15 7.91
N LYS A 29 4.15 -0.99 8.25
CA LYS A 29 5.39 -0.92 9.02
C LYS A 29 5.24 -1.53 10.42
N THR A 30 4.17 -1.21 11.14
CA THR A 30 3.89 -1.80 12.47
C THR A 30 3.71 -3.31 12.41
N LEU A 31 3.17 -3.83 11.31
CA LEU A 31 2.99 -5.26 11.06
C LEU A 31 4.26 -5.97 10.56
N GLY A 32 5.35 -5.23 10.31
CA GLY A 32 6.63 -5.81 9.89
C GLY A 32 6.78 -6.08 8.40
N PHE A 33 5.93 -5.47 7.55
CA PHE A 33 6.07 -5.55 6.10
C PHE A 33 7.00 -4.46 5.57
N ASP A 34 7.77 -4.80 4.55
CA ASP A 34 8.72 -3.88 3.89
C ASP A 34 8.03 -2.99 2.86
N PHE A 35 6.94 -3.45 2.25
CA PHE A 35 6.19 -2.71 1.25
C PHE A 35 4.70 -3.06 1.21
N VAL A 36 3.91 -2.19 0.57
CA VAL A 36 2.50 -2.42 0.28
C VAL A 36 2.31 -2.45 -1.23
N GLU A 37 1.64 -3.48 -1.74
CA GLU A 37 1.22 -3.52 -3.15
C GLU A 37 -0.13 -2.81 -3.32
N MET A 38 -0.15 -1.74 -4.12
CA MET A 38 -1.36 -0.97 -4.42
C MET A 38 -2.28 -1.74 -5.38
N SER A 39 -3.58 -1.73 -5.08
CA SER A 39 -4.61 -2.24 -5.99
C SER A 39 -5.11 -1.13 -6.90
N VAL A 40 -5.01 -1.30 -8.21
CA VAL A 40 -5.83 -0.56 -9.19
C VAL A 40 -6.71 -1.61 -9.85
N ASP A 41 -7.88 -1.82 -9.26
CA ASP A 41 -8.83 -2.86 -9.67
C ASP A 41 -10.02 -2.27 -10.45
N GLU A 42 -11.03 -3.09 -10.71
CA GLU A 42 -12.21 -2.77 -11.51
C GLU A 42 -13.19 -1.79 -10.83
N THR A 43 -12.95 -1.39 -9.56
CA THR A 43 -13.85 -0.47 -8.85
C THR A 43 -13.55 0.99 -9.20
N ASP A 44 -14.60 1.79 -9.39
CA ASP A 44 -14.47 3.22 -9.72
C ASP A 44 -13.55 3.97 -8.74
N ALA A 45 -13.66 3.67 -7.45
CA ALA A 45 -12.84 4.29 -6.41
C ALA A 45 -11.33 4.00 -6.56
N ARG A 46 -10.95 2.81 -7.06
CA ARG A 46 -9.53 2.48 -7.30
C ARG A 46 -9.06 2.86 -8.69
N LEU A 47 -9.94 2.84 -9.70
CA LEU A 47 -9.63 3.36 -11.03
C LEU A 47 -9.35 4.87 -11.01
N ALA A 48 -10.09 5.64 -10.19
CA ALA A 48 -9.91 7.09 -10.05
C ALA A 48 -8.49 7.51 -9.60
N ARG A 49 -7.68 6.56 -9.10
CA ARG A 49 -6.27 6.79 -8.74
C ARG A 49 -5.40 7.09 -9.95
N LEU A 50 -5.80 6.63 -11.15
CA LEU A 50 -5.11 6.94 -12.40
C LEU A 50 -5.21 8.44 -12.75
N ASP A 51 -6.23 9.11 -12.26
CA ASP A 51 -6.49 10.53 -12.47
C ASP A 51 -5.94 11.43 -11.34
N TRP A 52 -5.17 10.86 -10.40
CA TRP A 52 -4.61 11.62 -9.29
C TRP A 52 -3.67 12.74 -9.74
N SER A 53 -3.88 13.91 -9.14
CA SER A 53 -2.92 15.02 -9.14
C SER A 53 -1.57 14.59 -8.54
N ARG A 54 -0.56 15.44 -8.63
CA ARG A 54 0.75 15.13 -8.01
C ARG A 54 0.65 15.13 -6.49
N GLU A 55 -0.23 15.95 -5.95
CA GLU A 55 -0.46 16.11 -4.52
C GLU A 55 -1.19 14.91 -3.90
N GLN A 56 -1.96 14.18 -4.72
CA GLN A 56 -2.68 12.97 -4.31
C GLN A 56 -1.81 11.69 -4.42
N ARG A 57 -0.67 11.75 -5.12
CA ARG A 57 0.22 10.60 -5.37
C ARG A 57 1.22 10.34 -4.25
#